data_AF-A0A1Q2LIP9-F1
#
_entry.id   AF-A0A1Q2LIP9-F1
#
_cell.length_a   1.000
_cell.length_b   1.000
_cell.length_c   1.000
_cell.angle_alpha   90.00
_cell.angle_beta   90.00
_cell.angle_gamma   90.00
#
_symmetry.space_group_name_H-M   'P 1'
#
loop_
_entity.id
_entity.type
_entity.pdbx_description
1 polymer ?
#
loop_
_entity_poly.entity_id
_entity_poly.type
_entity_poly.pdbx_seq_one_letter_code
_entity_poly.pdbx_strand_id
1 'polypeptide(L)'
;MNDNNVVYDTFNVASGKAYSVVEIYEIIAKYLQTDIKPIFRDAKLFWEKYPPLYEGALKLHDSILESEVNKYALGNNDKAKQLGWKPSIDMDKGLINCIEYAKKIFGVM
;
A
#
# COMPACT_ATOMS: atom_id res chain seq x y z
N MET A 1 -28.82 -7.52 0.76
CA MET A 1 -28.28 -8.18 -0.45
C MET A 1 -28.98 -9.53 -0.52
N ASN A 2 -29.66 -9.87 -1.62
CA ASN A 2 -30.19 -11.23 -1.79
C ASN A 2 -29.01 -12.10 -2.21
N ASP A 3 -28.55 -12.94 -1.27
CA ASP A 3 -27.16 -13.41 -1.14
C ASP A 3 -26.69 -14.47 -2.13
N ASN A 4 -27.53 -14.94 -3.05
CA ASN A 4 -27.16 -16.05 -3.94
C ASN A 4 -26.08 -15.68 -4.98
N ASN A 5 -25.84 -14.39 -5.24
CA ASN A 5 -24.85 -13.91 -6.22
C ASN A 5 -23.46 -13.63 -5.63
N VAL A 6 -23.27 -13.81 -4.32
CA VAL A 6 -21.98 -13.60 -3.63
C VAL A 6 -21.39 -14.92 -3.15
N VAL A 7 -22.23 -15.91 -2.89
CA VAL A 7 -21.86 -17.23 -2.37
C VAL A 7 -21.00 -17.99 -3.40
N TYR A 8 -19.88 -18.54 -2.94
CA TYR A 8 -18.85 -19.24 -3.73
C TYR A 8 -18.11 -18.41 -4.78
N ASP A 9 -18.07 -17.08 -4.62
CA ASP A 9 -17.39 -16.22 -5.58
C ASP A 9 -16.32 -15.30 -4.94
N THR A 10 -15.38 -14.82 -5.75
CA THR A 10 -14.28 -13.94 -5.32
C THR A 10 -14.44 -12.56 -5.93
N PHE A 11 -14.27 -11.52 -5.10
CA PHE A 11 -14.38 -10.13 -5.49
C PHE A 11 -13.17 -9.35 -4.98
N ASN A 12 -12.56 -8.58 -5.87
CA ASN A 12 -11.51 -7.64 -5.50
C ASN A 12 -12.13 -6.43 -4.81
N VAL A 13 -11.58 -6.08 -3.64
CA VAL A 13 -11.98 -4.92 -2.85
C VAL A 13 -10.85 -3.90 -2.93
N ALA A 14 -10.97 -2.95 -3.85
CA ALA A 14 -9.98 -1.91 -4.10
C ALA A 14 -10.64 -0.59 -4.46
N SER A 15 -9.89 0.51 -4.38
CA SER A 15 -10.37 1.85 -4.75
C SER A 15 -10.52 2.03 -6.27
N GLY A 16 -9.85 1.21 -7.08
CA GLY A 16 -9.70 1.43 -8.52
C GLY A 16 -8.78 2.61 -8.87
N LYS A 17 -8.01 3.12 -7.90
CA LYS A 17 -7.01 4.18 -8.07
C LYS A 17 -5.66 3.67 -7.56
N ALA A 18 -4.62 3.91 -8.33
CA ALA A 18 -3.24 3.69 -7.90
C ALA A 18 -2.70 4.96 -7.24
N TYR A 19 -1.76 4.78 -6.30
CA TYR A 19 -1.06 5.86 -5.62
C TYR A 19 0.42 5.50 -5.55
N SER A 20 1.28 6.49 -5.77
CA SER A 20 2.72 6.37 -5.57
C SER A 20 3.08 6.52 -4.08
N VAL A 21 4.26 6.03 -3.71
CA VAL A 21 4.81 6.22 -2.35
C VAL A 21 5.01 7.71 -2.04
N VAL A 22 5.32 8.53 -3.05
CA VAL A 22 5.49 9.98 -2.91
C VAL A 22 4.15 10.65 -2.54
N GLU A 23 3.07 10.33 -3.23
CA GLU A 23 1.74 10.85 -2.91
C GLU A 23 1.29 10.44 -1.49
N ILE A 24 1.52 9.19 -1.10
CA ILE A 24 1.22 8.72 0.26
C ILE A 24 2.02 9.52 1.30
N TYR A 25 3.32 9.72 1.06
CA TYR A 25 4.17 10.54 1.91
C TYR A 25 3.65 11.98 2.02
N GLU A 26 3.30 12.62 0.90
CA GLU A 26 2.81 14.01 0.88
C GLU A 26 1.52 14.17 1.69
N ILE A 27 0.58 13.23 1.58
CA ILE A 27 -0.66 13.22 2.37
C ILE A 27 -0.34 13.15 3.86
N ILE A 28 0.53 12.21 4.27
CA ILE A 28 0.92 12.02 5.66
C ILE A 28 1.66 13.24 6.19
N ALA A 29 2.64 13.75 5.46
CA ALA A 29 3.47 14.88 5.86
C ALA A 29 2.63 16.15 6.04
N LYS A 30 1.71 16.40 5.11
CA LYS A 30 0.74 17.51 5.20
C LYS A 30 -0.17 17.37 6.41
N TYR A 31 -0.68 16.17 6.69
CA TYR A 31 -1.57 15.94 7.83
C TYR A 31 -0.85 16.10 9.18
N LEU A 32 0.37 15.56 9.29
CA LEU A 32 1.18 15.65 10.51
C LEU A 32 1.93 16.97 10.67
N GLN A 33 1.86 17.87 9.68
CA GLN A 33 2.57 19.15 9.66
C GLN A 33 4.07 18.99 9.93
N THR A 34 4.68 17.95 9.35
CA THR A 34 6.11 17.65 9.54
C THR A 34 6.95 18.14 8.37
N ASP A 35 8.19 18.51 8.67
CA ASP A 35 9.23 18.88 7.72
C ASP A 35 10.24 17.75 7.47
N ILE A 36 9.99 16.55 8.00
CA ILE A 36 10.83 15.36 7.78
C ILE A 36 10.83 15.01 6.29
N LYS A 37 11.99 15.15 5.64
CA LYS A 37 12.14 14.87 4.21
C LYS A 37 12.37 13.38 3.94
N PRO A 38 11.82 12.83 2.84
CA PRO A 38 12.06 11.46 2.45
C PRO A 38 13.49 11.30 1.95
N ILE A 39 14.09 10.14 2.25
CA ILE A 39 15.41 9.76 1.73
C ILE A 39 15.18 8.75 0.60
N PHE A 40 15.45 9.16 -0.63
CA PHE A 40 15.37 8.28 -1.79
C PHE A 40 16.66 7.47 -1.93
N ARG A 41 16.52 6.17 -2.17
CA ARG A 41 17.63 5.23 -2.32
C ARG A 41 17.38 4.31 -3.50
N ASP A 42 18.43 3.67 -3.97
CA ASP A 42 18.36 2.67 -5.04
C ASP A 42 17.50 1.48 -4.59
N ALA A 43 16.61 1.01 -5.47
CA ALA A 43 15.72 -0.12 -5.23
C ALA A 43 16.49 -1.41 -4.87
N LYS A 44 17.71 -1.59 -5.39
CA LYS A 44 18.58 -2.73 -5.06
C LYS A 44 18.95 -2.82 -3.58
N LEU A 45 18.90 -1.68 -2.89
CA LEU A 45 19.24 -1.57 -1.48
C LEU A 45 18.05 -1.85 -0.55
N PHE A 46 16.86 -2.17 -1.10
CA PHE A 46 15.63 -2.32 -0.32
C PHE A 46 15.75 -3.37 0.79
N TRP A 47 16.49 -4.46 0.57
CA TRP A 47 16.72 -5.52 1.55
C TRP A 47 18.15 -5.57 2.12
N GLU A 48 18.95 -4.50 2.00
CA GLU A 48 20.34 -4.47 2.49
C GLU A 48 20.48 -4.81 3.99
N LYS A 49 19.42 -4.58 4.78
CA LYS A 49 19.36 -4.90 6.22
C LYS A 49 19.28 -6.41 6.49
N TYR A 50 19.13 -7.22 5.45
CA TYR A 50 19.05 -8.67 5.50
C TYR A 50 20.15 -9.30 4.62
N PRO A 51 21.44 -9.17 4.99
CA PRO A 51 22.56 -9.77 4.24
C PRO A 51 22.38 -11.25 3.87
N PRO A 52 21.78 -12.12 4.73
CA PRO A 52 21.56 -13.52 4.37
C PRO A 52 20.73 -13.76 3.09
N LEU A 53 19.94 -12.77 2.62
CA LEU A 53 19.19 -12.87 1.37
C LEU A 53 20.08 -12.79 0.11
N TYR A 54 21.32 -12.32 0.25
CA TYR A 54 22.28 -12.12 -0.85
C TYR A 54 23.46 -13.10 -0.80
N GLU A 55 23.44 -14.01 0.19
CA GLU A 55 24.47 -15.01 0.43
C GLU A 55 24.08 -16.36 -0.20
N GLY A 56 25.07 -17.24 -0.36
CA GLY A 56 24.86 -18.59 -0.91
C GLY A 56 24.84 -18.67 -2.43
N ALA A 57 24.52 -19.87 -2.93
CA ALA A 57 24.54 -20.19 -4.37
C ALA A 57 23.32 -19.66 -5.13
N LEU A 58 22.20 -19.45 -4.43
CA LEU A 58 20.95 -18.95 -5.00
C LEU A 58 20.72 -17.49 -4.56
N LYS A 59 21.49 -16.59 -5.16
CA LYS A 59 21.37 -15.16 -4.88
C LYS A 59 20.12 -14.60 -5.54
N LEU A 60 19.43 -13.72 -4.85
CA LEU A 60 18.39 -12.91 -5.46
C LEU A 60 19.01 -11.98 -6.52
N HIS A 61 18.46 -11.99 -7.73
CA HIS A 61 18.90 -11.08 -8.77
C HIS A 61 18.39 -9.65 -8.51
N ASP A 62 19.28 -8.67 -8.66
CA ASP A 62 18.97 -7.23 -8.55
C ASP A 62 17.73 -6.83 -9.35
N SER A 63 17.57 -7.37 -10.57
CA SER A 63 16.43 -7.07 -11.44
C SER A 63 15.09 -7.51 -10.86
N ILE A 64 15.05 -8.61 -10.11
CA ILE A 64 13.83 -9.08 -9.43
C ILE A 64 13.50 -8.10 -8.30
N LEU A 65 14.49 -7.70 -7.52
CA LEU A 65 14.30 -6.75 -6.44
C LEU A 65 13.82 -5.39 -6.95
N GLU A 66 14.46 -4.87 -8.01
CA GLU A 66 14.02 -3.65 -8.68
C GLU A 66 12.58 -3.74 -9.17
N SER A 67 12.19 -4.87 -9.78
CA SER A 67 10.84 -5.09 -10.27
C SER A 67 9.81 -5.14 -9.14
N GLU A 68 10.16 -5.73 -8.00
CA GLU A 68 9.30 -5.85 -6.83
C GLU A 68 9.11 -4.50 -6.12
N VAL A 69 10.19 -3.73 -5.98
CA VAL A 69 10.16 -2.40 -5.34
C VAL A 69 9.39 -1.40 -6.19
N ASN A 70 9.59 -1.40 -7.50
CA ASN A 70 8.96 -0.46 -8.43
C ASN A 70 7.65 -0.99 -9.04
N LYS A 71 7.08 -2.07 -8.49
CA LYS A 71 5.88 -2.68 -9.06
C LYS A 71 4.70 -1.71 -9.05
N TYR A 72 3.95 -1.74 -10.14
CA TYR A 72 2.69 -1.02 -10.25
C TYR A 72 1.53 -1.93 -9.81
N ALA A 73 0.72 -1.47 -8.87
CA ALA A 73 -0.46 -2.20 -8.39
C ALA A 73 -1.73 -1.37 -8.59
N LEU A 74 -2.65 -1.88 -9.42
CA LEU A 74 -3.98 -1.31 -9.63
C LEU A 74 -5.04 -2.40 -9.45
N GLY A 75 -5.89 -2.24 -8.44
CA GLY A 75 -6.98 -3.17 -8.19
C GLY A 75 -8.19 -2.89 -9.08
N ASN A 76 -8.57 -3.86 -9.92
CA ASN A 76 -9.85 -3.84 -10.62
C ASN A 76 -10.97 -4.33 -9.68
N ASN A 77 -12.02 -3.53 -9.50
CA ASN A 77 -13.17 -3.81 -8.65
C ASN A 77 -14.51 -3.87 -9.41
N ASP A 78 -14.48 -4.04 -10.73
CA ASP A 78 -15.69 -3.95 -11.58
C ASP A 78 -16.71 -5.02 -11.25
N LYS A 79 -16.24 -6.22 -10.90
CA LYS A 79 -17.08 -7.32 -10.44
C LYS A 79 -17.84 -6.98 -9.16
N ALA A 80 -17.19 -6.31 -8.21
CA ALA A 80 -17.83 -5.88 -6.96
C ALA A 80 -18.85 -4.75 -7.23
N LYS A 81 -18.53 -3.82 -8.16
CA LYS A 81 -19.46 -2.75 -8.57
C LYS A 81 -20.78 -3.25 -9.14
N GLN A 82 -20.77 -4.38 -9.86
CA GLN A 82 -21.99 -5.00 -10.39
C GLN A 82 -22.98 -5.40 -9.26
N LEU A 83 -22.48 -5.62 -8.05
CA LEU A 83 -23.28 -5.90 -6.85
C LEU A 83 -23.68 -4.63 -6.08
N GLY A 84 -23.40 -3.44 -6.62
CA GLY A 84 -23.60 -2.16 -5.95
C GLY A 84 -22.53 -1.81 -4.91
N TRP A 85 -21.46 -2.62 -4.78
CA TRP A 85 -20.35 -2.30 -3.90
C TRP A 85 -19.53 -1.15 -4.48
N LYS A 86 -19.11 -0.21 -3.62
CA LYS A 86 -18.21 0.88 -3.99
C LYS A 86 -17.26 1.19 -2.83
N PRO A 87 -16.02 1.63 -3.10
CA PRO A 87 -15.14 2.12 -2.05
C PRO A 87 -15.80 3.33 -1.37
N SER A 88 -15.93 3.27 -0.04
CA SER A 88 -16.56 4.32 0.76
C SER A 88 -15.55 5.32 1.34
N ILE A 89 -14.27 4.96 1.35
CA ILE A 89 -13.16 5.73 1.92
C ILE A 89 -12.10 5.89 0.84
N ASP A 90 -11.61 7.11 0.65
CA ASP A 90 -10.49 7.44 -0.23
C ASP A 90 -9.15 7.32 0.51
N MET A 91 -8.05 7.54 -0.21
CA MET A 91 -6.70 7.39 0.33
C MET A 91 -6.44 8.39 1.47
N ASP A 92 -6.78 9.66 1.29
CA ASP A 92 -6.60 10.71 2.29
C ASP A 92 -7.28 10.36 3.61
N LYS A 93 -8.59 10.08 3.58
CA LYS A 93 -9.34 9.74 4.79
C LYS A 93 -8.88 8.41 5.38
N GLY A 94 -8.53 7.43 4.54
CA GLY A 94 -8.00 6.14 4.97
C GLY A 94 -6.70 6.28 5.77
N LEU A 95 -5.74 7.04 5.23
CA LEU A 95 -4.46 7.31 5.88
C LEU A 95 -4.63 8.09 7.19
N ILE A 96 -5.49 9.12 7.20
CA ILE A 96 -5.79 9.89 8.41
C ILE A 96 -6.36 8.98 9.51
N ASN A 97 -7.32 8.11 9.18
CA ASN A 97 -7.87 7.17 10.14
C ASN A 97 -6.79 6.24 10.73
N CYS A 98 -5.84 5.77 9.90
CA CYS A 98 -4.71 4.95 10.36
C CYS A 98 -3.79 5.73 11.30
N ILE A 99 -3.50 7.00 10.99
CA ILE A 99 -2.65 7.87 11.83
C ILE A 99 -3.31 8.10 13.20
N GLU A 100 -4.59 8.45 13.22
CA GLU A 100 -5.32 8.69 14.48
C GLU A 100 -5.42 7.41 15.33
N TYR A 101 -5.61 6.26 14.69
CA TYR A 101 -5.55 4.99 15.38
C TYR A 101 -4.16 4.70 15.95
N ALA A 102 -3.09 4.97 15.18
CA ALA A 102 -1.72 4.79 15.66
C ALA A 102 -1.40 5.70 16.85
N LYS A 103 -1.78 6.98 16.80
CA LYS A 103 -1.68 7.93 17.92
C LYS A 103 -2.30 7.39 19.21
N LYS A 104 -3.51 6.82 19.10
CA LYS A 104 -4.19 6.17 20.22
C LYS A 104 -3.41 4.98 20.79
N ILE A 105 -2.80 4.15 19.94
CA ILE A 105 -1.99 2.99 20.38
C ILE A 105 -0.71 3.46 21.09
N PHE A 106 -0.03 4.45 20.51
CA PHE A 106 1.27 4.91 21.01
C PHE A 106 1.18 5.96 22.12
N GLY A 107 -0.04 6.37 22.52
CA GLY A 107 -0.26 7.35 23.59
C GLY A 107 0.17 8.77 23.23
N VAL A 108 0.26 9.07 21.93
CA VAL A 108 0.61 10.41 21.44
C VAL A 108 -0.70 11.12 21.11
N MET A 109 -1.16 12.01 22.00
CA MET A 109 -2.34 12.86 21.77
C MET A 109 -2.04 13.96 20.75
#